data_AF-A0A4W3JN41-F1
#
_entry.id   AF-A0A4W3JN41-F1
#
_cell.length_a   1.000
_cell.length_b   1.000
_cell.length_c   1.000
_cell.angle_alpha   90.00
_cell.angle_beta   90.00
_cell.angle_gamma   90.00
#
_symmetry.space_group_name_H-M   'P 1'
#
loop_
_entity.id
_entity.type
_entity.pdbx_description
1 polymer ?
#
loop_
_entity_poly.entity_id
_entity_poly.type
_entity_poly.pdbx_seq_one_letter_code
_entity_poly.pdbx_strand_id
1 'polypeptide(L)'
;MAQASVLNKGLTFILNHNLTKRERRALVELRECPDIVIKPADKGSSIVIMDRQQYFFEVHRQLNSNKYYRKLTKPIYKETQQEIKDILANLTKRESPRAHRFYILPKIHKNPDSWTVPGEIPPGRPIVSDCGSESYRVAEYIDSFLNPLSRKHPSYIKDTYHFIEKATIHDTPSRGN
;
A
#
# COMPACT_ATOMS: atom_id res chain seq x y z
N MET A 1 -48.56 -10.31 11.64
CA MET A 1 -48.02 -11.68 11.56
C MET A 1 -47.18 -11.73 10.29
N ALA A 2 -45.86 -11.93 10.29
CA ALA A 2 -45.01 -12.73 11.15
C ALA A 2 -43.82 -11.93 11.72
N GLN A 3 -43.52 -12.18 13.01
CA GLN A 3 -42.29 -11.77 13.67
C GLN A 3 -41.17 -12.74 13.30
N ALA A 4 -40.04 -12.24 12.81
CA ALA A 4 -38.80 -12.99 12.78
C ALA A 4 -38.03 -12.70 14.08
N SER A 5 -38.30 -13.50 15.11
CA SER A 5 -37.49 -13.54 16.34
C SER A 5 -36.29 -14.46 16.10
N VAL A 6 -35.17 -13.88 15.67
CA VAL A 6 -33.89 -14.60 15.73
C VAL A 6 -33.36 -14.45 17.15
N LEU A 7 -33.43 -15.57 17.88
CA LEU A 7 -32.86 -15.75 19.22
C LEU A 7 -31.41 -15.25 19.24
N ASN A 8 -31.20 -14.17 19.99
CA ASN A 8 -29.89 -13.69 20.41
C ASN A 8 -29.30 -14.70 21.41
N LYS A 9 -28.86 -15.86 20.93
CA LYS A 9 -27.95 -16.73 21.68
C LYS A 9 -26.60 -16.05 21.61
N GLY A 10 -26.16 -15.51 22.74
CA GLY A 10 -24.88 -14.84 22.92
C GLY A 10 -23.72 -15.67 22.38
N LEU A 11 -23.37 -15.44 21.11
CA LEU A 11 -22.04 -15.69 20.61
C LEU A 11 -21.20 -14.55 21.13
N THR A 12 -20.74 -14.66 22.37
CA THR A 12 -19.46 -14.06 22.73
C THR A 12 -18.47 -14.59 21.72
N PHE A 13 -18.15 -13.80 20.70
CA PHE A 13 -16.93 -13.99 19.94
C PHE A 13 -15.82 -13.96 20.97
N ILE A 14 -15.39 -15.15 21.42
CA ILE A 14 -14.16 -15.25 22.17
C ILE A 14 -13.13 -14.72 21.18
N LEU A 15 -12.60 -13.54 21.45
CA LEU A 15 -11.41 -13.01 20.79
C LEU A 15 -10.26 -13.94 21.18
N ASN A 16 -10.26 -15.13 20.61
CA ASN A 16 -9.18 -16.08 20.70
C ASN A 16 -8.05 -15.43 19.93
N HIS A 17 -7.17 -14.79 20.68
CA HIS A 17 -5.92 -14.33 20.13
C HIS A 17 -5.15 -15.55 19.65
N ASN A 18 -4.87 -15.60 18.35
CA ASN A 18 -4.05 -16.65 17.73
C ASN A 18 -2.56 -16.58 18.14
N LEU A 19 -2.22 -15.71 19.10
CA LEU A 19 -0.88 -15.47 19.59
C LEU A 19 -0.88 -15.56 21.12
N THR A 20 0.09 -16.31 21.63
CA THR A 20 0.42 -16.37 23.05
C THR A 20 0.81 -14.98 23.58
N LYS A 21 0.79 -14.81 24.90
CA LYS A 21 1.26 -13.58 25.54
C LYS A 21 2.72 -13.28 25.20
N ARG A 22 3.56 -14.33 25.11
CA ARG A 22 4.98 -14.22 24.76
C ARG A 22 5.17 -13.72 23.33
N GLU A 23 4.45 -14.28 22.36
CA GLU A 23 4.53 -13.85 20.95
C GLU A 23 4.05 -12.42 20.76
N ARG A 24 2.96 -12.01 21.43
CA ARG A 24 2.51 -10.61 21.38
C ARG A 24 3.56 -9.66 21.95
N ARG A 25 4.20 -10.02 23.07
CA ARG A 25 5.30 -9.23 23.62
C ARG A 25 6.46 -9.14 22.63
N ALA A 26 6.88 -10.26 22.05
CA ALA A 26 7.94 -10.29 21.04
C ALA A 26 7.62 -9.41 19.82
N LEU A 27 6.37 -9.38 19.35
CA LEU A 27 5.95 -8.49 18.27
C LEU A 27 6.03 -7.00 18.65
N VAL A 28 5.71 -6.65 19.89
CA VAL A 28 5.86 -5.28 20.39
C VAL A 28 7.35 -4.91 20.47
N GLU A 29 8.17 -5.76 21.08
CA GLU A 29 9.63 -5.58 21.16
C GLU A 29 10.26 -5.42 19.77
N LEU A 30 9.86 -6.27 18.81
CA LEU A 30 10.35 -6.21 17.43
C LEU A 30 9.89 -4.93 16.73
N ARG A 31 8.66 -4.47 16.95
CA ARG A 31 8.14 -3.21 16.40
C ARG A 31 8.87 -1.99 16.97
N GLU A 32 9.25 -2.03 18.24
CA GLU A 32 9.87 -0.93 18.97
C GLU A 32 11.40 -0.88 18.80
N CYS A 33 12.01 -1.95 18.25
CA CYS A 33 13.45 -2.02 18.01
C CYS A 33 13.92 -0.89 17.07
N PRO A 34 14.83 0.00 17.55
CA PRO A 34 15.26 1.18 16.79
C PRO A 34 16.27 0.85 15.70
N ASP A 35 16.88 -0.34 15.70
CA ASP A 35 17.96 -0.68 14.78
C ASP A 35 17.47 -1.40 13.53
N ILE A 36 16.19 -1.77 13.48
CA ILE A 36 15.61 -2.48 12.34
C ILE A 36 14.53 -1.66 11.63
N VAL A 37 14.31 -2.04 10.38
CA VAL A 37 13.18 -1.62 9.55
C VAL A 37 12.49 -2.87 9.02
N ILE A 38 11.18 -2.94 9.24
CA ILE A 38 10.34 -4.06 8.79
C ILE A 38 9.46 -3.57 7.64
N LYS A 39 9.60 -4.20 6.47
CA LYS A 39 8.83 -3.87 5.26
C LYS A 39 8.40 -5.13 4.53
N PRO A 40 7.26 -5.08 3.82
CA PRO A 40 6.96 -6.13 2.86
C PRO A 40 7.98 -6.09 1.72
N ALA A 41 8.32 -7.26 1.20
CA ALA A 41 9.11 -7.40 -0.01
C ALA A 41 8.34 -6.83 -1.21
N ASP A 42 9.09 -6.41 -2.22
CA ASP A 42 8.55 -5.89 -3.47
C ASP A 42 7.66 -6.89 -4.24
N LYS A 43 7.99 -8.19 -4.10
CA LYS A 43 7.32 -9.35 -4.71
C LYS A 43 7.46 -10.56 -3.78
N GLY A 44 6.56 -11.54 -3.92
CA GLY A 44 6.65 -12.83 -3.23
C GLY A 44 6.00 -12.89 -1.84
N SER A 45 5.22 -11.86 -1.45
CA SER A 45 4.46 -11.83 -0.19
C SER A 45 5.31 -12.06 1.08
N SER A 46 6.62 -11.85 1.00
CA SER A 46 7.54 -12.01 2.13
C SER A 46 7.64 -10.73 2.97
N ILE A 47 8.04 -10.87 4.23
CA ILE A 47 8.42 -9.75 5.09
C ILE A 47 9.95 -9.70 5.16
N VAL A 48 10.51 -8.50 5.05
CA VAL A 48 11.95 -8.25 5.13
C VAL A 48 12.23 -7.46 6.39
N ILE A 49 13.16 -7.97 7.19
CA ILE A 49 13.75 -7.27 8.33
C ILE A 49 15.13 -6.83 7.86
N MET A 50 15.38 -5.52 7.91
CA MET A 50 16.64 -4.93 7.47
C MET A 50 17.26 -4.13 8.61
N ASP A 51 18.58 -4.06 8.64
CA ASP A 51 19.27 -3.04 9.40
C ASP A 51 18.82 -1.64 8.95
N ARG A 52 18.57 -0.76 9.92
CA ARG A 52 18.03 0.56 9.66
C ARG A 52 19.01 1.44 8.88
N GLN A 53 20.31 1.32 9.14
CA GLN A 53 21.32 2.09 8.41
C GLN A 53 21.41 1.64 6.96
N GLN A 54 21.38 0.33 6.70
CA GLN A 54 21.32 -0.23 5.34
C GLN A 54 20.08 0.22 4.58
N TYR A 55 18.92 0.26 5.25
CA TYR A 55 17.69 0.80 4.65
C TYR A 55 17.85 2.26 4.25
N PHE A 56 18.37 3.10 5.15
CA PHE A 56 18.60 4.52 4.87
C PHE A 56 19.65 4.73 3.79
N PHE A 57 20.69 3.90 3.74
CA PHE A 57 21.70 3.93 2.69
C PHE A 57 21.05 3.81 1.30
N GLU A 58 20.19 2.80 1.08
CA GLU A 58 19.50 2.64 -0.20
C GLU A 58 18.53 3.79 -0.49
N VAL A 59 17.79 4.26 0.52
CA VAL A 59 16.90 5.42 0.40
C VAL A 59 17.68 6.66 -0.07
N HIS A 60 18.79 6.99 0.58
CA HIS A 60 19.59 8.15 0.25
C HIS A 60 20.29 8.01 -1.10
N ARG A 61 20.77 6.80 -1.46
CA ARG A 61 21.32 6.53 -2.79
C ARG A 61 20.30 6.85 -3.89
N GLN A 62 19.02 6.51 -3.69
CA GLN A 62 17.97 6.84 -4.65
C GLN A 62 17.64 8.34 -4.67
N LEU A 63 17.44 8.95 -3.50
CA LEU A 63 17.04 10.37 -3.40
C LEU A 63 18.14 11.34 -3.89
N ASN A 64 19.41 10.95 -3.78
CA ASN A 64 20.54 11.75 -4.26
C ASN A 64 20.84 11.53 -5.75
N SER A 65 20.03 10.78 -6.47
CA SER A 65 20.21 10.58 -7.91
C SER A 65 19.75 11.79 -8.71
N ASN A 66 20.70 12.61 -9.17
CA ASN A 66 20.45 13.77 -10.03
C ASN A 66 19.89 13.42 -11.43
N LYS A 67 19.85 12.12 -11.78
CA LYS A 67 19.22 11.64 -13.01
C LYS A 67 17.69 11.66 -12.93
N TYR A 68 17.14 11.41 -11.74
CA TYR A 68 15.70 11.23 -11.52
C TYR A 68 15.09 12.31 -10.64
N TYR A 69 15.87 12.87 -9.71
CA TYR A 69 15.41 13.83 -8.74
C TYR A 69 16.19 15.13 -8.83
N ARG A 70 15.51 16.24 -8.54
CA ARG A 70 16.09 17.56 -8.38
C ARG A 70 15.75 18.05 -6.97
N LYS A 71 16.77 18.42 -6.20
CA LYS A 71 16.58 18.96 -4.85
C LYS A 71 15.86 20.31 -4.94
N LEU A 72 14.81 20.46 -4.14
CA LEU A 72 14.09 21.73 -4.00
C LEU A 72 14.76 22.59 -2.93
N THR A 73 14.73 23.91 -3.12
CA THR A 73 15.24 24.89 -2.15
C THR A 73 14.30 25.08 -0.96
N LYS A 74 12.98 24.94 -1.19
CA LYS A 74 11.93 24.95 -0.18
C LYS A 74 10.83 23.95 -0.52
N PRO A 75 10.05 23.46 0.46
CA PRO A 75 8.86 22.67 0.17
C PRO A 75 7.84 23.51 -0.61
N ILE A 76 7.25 22.95 -1.67
CA ILE A 76 6.27 23.63 -2.54
C ILE A 76 4.81 23.23 -2.26
N TYR A 77 4.60 22.22 -1.42
CA TYR A 77 3.26 21.66 -1.16
C TYR A 77 2.30 22.67 -0.54
N LYS A 78 2.79 23.73 0.11
CA LYS A 78 1.96 24.79 0.70
C LYS A 78 1.39 25.69 -0.39
N GLU A 79 2.21 26.09 -1.35
CA GLU A 79 1.81 26.86 -2.51
C GLU A 79 0.84 26.04 -3.38
N THR A 80 1.20 24.80 -3.70
CA THR A 80 0.33 23.89 -4.48
C THR A 80 -0.98 23.60 -3.77
N GLN A 81 -0.98 23.47 -2.44
CA GLN A 81 -2.22 23.34 -1.67
C GLN A 81 -3.14 24.55 -1.88
N GLN A 82 -2.61 25.76 -1.89
CA GLN A 82 -3.44 26.95 -2.08
C GLN A 82 -4.02 27.01 -3.49
N GLU A 83 -3.22 26.70 -4.52
CA GLU A 83 -3.70 26.61 -5.90
C GLU A 83 -4.81 25.56 -6.05
N ILE A 84 -4.60 24.38 -5.47
CA ILE A 84 -5.62 23.31 -5.43
C ILE A 84 -6.86 23.80 -4.68
N LYS A 85 -6.71 24.49 -3.54
CA LYS A 85 -7.84 25.05 -2.80
C LYS A 85 -8.60 26.06 -3.63
N ASP A 86 -7.94 26.91 -4.40
CA ASP A 86 -8.63 27.92 -5.22
C ASP A 86 -9.43 27.24 -6.34
N ILE A 87 -8.91 26.16 -6.91
CA ILE A 87 -9.63 25.29 -7.86
C ILE A 87 -10.81 24.58 -7.17
N LEU A 88 -10.60 24.07 -5.95
CA LEU A 88 -11.55 23.26 -5.20
C LEU A 88 -12.50 24.04 -4.28
N ALA A 89 -12.35 25.36 -4.14
CA ALA A 89 -13.20 26.18 -3.27
C ALA A 89 -14.69 26.05 -3.63
N ASN A 90 -14.98 25.51 -4.81
CA ASN A 90 -16.31 25.16 -5.31
C ASN A 90 -16.82 23.75 -4.93
N LEU A 91 -16.05 22.88 -4.23
CA LEU A 91 -16.31 21.41 -4.18
C LEU A 91 -16.25 20.71 -2.80
N THR A 92 -16.20 21.44 -1.67
CA THR A 92 -16.41 20.96 -0.26
C THR A 92 -15.21 20.49 0.60
N LYS A 93 -15.51 20.50 1.92
CA LYS A 93 -14.80 20.35 3.23
C LYS A 93 -13.27 20.24 3.35
N ARG A 94 -12.79 20.95 4.38
CA ARG A 94 -11.41 21.33 4.71
C ARG A 94 -10.73 20.32 5.65
N GLU A 95 -9.61 19.73 5.21
CA GLU A 95 -8.64 19.05 6.08
C GLU A 95 -7.22 19.60 5.82
N SER A 96 -6.35 19.53 6.82
CA SER A 96 -4.94 19.91 6.65
C SER A 96 -4.20 18.78 5.92
N PRO A 97 -3.55 19.04 4.78
CA PRO A 97 -2.81 18.04 4.05
C PRO A 97 -1.58 17.62 4.84
N ARG A 98 -1.17 16.39 4.59
CA ARG A 98 0.03 15.77 5.12
C ARG A 98 1.10 15.78 4.04
N ALA A 99 2.35 16.02 4.45
CA ALA A 99 3.48 15.91 3.55
C ALA A 99 3.64 14.49 2.97
N HIS A 100 3.99 14.44 1.70
CA HIS A 100 4.36 13.23 0.98
C HIS A 100 5.43 12.43 1.74
N ARG A 101 5.27 11.11 1.84
CA ARG A 101 6.25 10.24 2.50
C ARG A 101 6.95 9.34 1.49
N PHE A 102 8.27 9.43 1.42
CA PHE A 102 9.10 8.51 0.67
C PHE A 102 9.45 7.28 1.51
N TYR A 103 9.31 6.09 0.91
CA TYR A 103 9.85 4.85 1.47
C TYR A 103 10.13 3.86 0.34
N ILE A 104 10.92 2.83 0.65
CA ILE A 104 11.22 1.75 -0.30
C ILE A 104 10.66 0.40 0.15
N LEU A 105 10.35 -0.45 -0.84
CA LEU A 105 10.10 -1.88 -0.66
C LEU A 105 11.31 -2.69 -1.18
N PRO A 106 11.90 -3.62 -0.40
CA PRO A 106 13.10 -4.34 -0.82
C PRO A 106 12.84 -5.34 -1.96
N LYS A 107 13.65 -5.28 -3.03
CA LYS A 107 13.54 -6.17 -4.21
C LYS A 107 14.39 -7.44 -4.06
N ILE A 108 14.12 -8.22 -3.02
CA ILE A 108 14.86 -9.48 -2.72
C ILE A 108 14.73 -10.57 -3.80
N HIS A 109 13.85 -10.40 -4.78
CA HIS A 109 13.71 -11.29 -5.94
C HIS A 109 14.78 -11.07 -7.03
N LYS A 110 15.67 -10.07 -6.86
CA LYS A 110 16.81 -9.82 -7.75
C LYS A 110 17.99 -10.67 -7.34
N ASN A 111 18.87 -11.01 -8.30
CA ASN A 111 20.10 -11.73 -8.01
C ASN A 111 20.91 -10.95 -6.94
N PRO A 112 21.32 -11.59 -5.82
CA PRO A 112 22.16 -10.97 -4.80
C PRO A 112 23.39 -10.23 -5.32
N ASP A 113 24.03 -10.71 -6.39
CA ASP A 113 25.20 -10.04 -6.98
C ASP A 113 24.87 -8.68 -7.60
N SER A 114 23.60 -8.48 -7.98
CA SER A 114 23.08 -7.24 -8.58
C SER A 114 22.45 -6.30 -7.56
N TRP A 115 22.55 -6.63 -6.27
CA TRP A 115 22.04 -5.79 -5.21
C TRP A 115 22.82 -4.48 -5.10
N THR A 116 22.23 -3.46 -4.46
CA THR A 116 22.87 -2.16 -4.30
C THR A 116 24.26 -2.31 -3.67
N VAL A 117 24.34 -3.14 -2.63
CA VAL A 117 25.57 -3.73 -2.16
C VAL A 117 25.44 -5.23 -2.40
N PRO A 118 26.29 -5.84 -3.24
CA PRO A 118 26.20 -7.25 -3.58
C PRO A 118 26.09 -8.14 -2.34
N GLY A 119 25.07 -8.99 -2.28
CA GLY A 119 24.83 -9.92 -1.17
C GLY A 119 24.27 -9.30 0.12
N GLU A 120 24.28 -7.97 0.27
CA GLU A 120 23.88 -7.30 1.52
C GLU A 120 22.63 -6.43 1.39
N ILE A 121 22.65 -5.43 0.50
CA ILE A 121 21.61 -4.38 0.48
C ILE A 121 20.77 -4.51 -0.80
N PRO A 122 19.58 -5.12 -0.75
CA PRO A 122 18.72 -5.24 -1.93
C PRO A 122 18.28 -3.86 -2.44
N PRO A 123 18.09 -3.71 -3.76
CA PRO A 123 17.61 -2.45 -4.31
C PRO A 123 16.15 -2.21 -3.88
N GLY A 124 15.80 -0.96 -3.66
CA GLY A 124 14.44 -0.57 -3.25
C GLY A 124 13.52 -0.28 -4.43
N ARG A 125 12.21 -0.60 -4.34
CA ARG A 125 11.18 0.05 -5.15
C ARG A 125 10.82 1.38 -4.47
N PRO A 126 11.12 2.54 -5.06
CA PRO A 126 10.73 3.83 -4.51
C PRO A 126 9.21 3.97 -4.50
N ILE A 127 8.65 4.43 -3.38
CA ILE A 127 7.25 4.79 -3.23
C ILE A 127 7.17 6.18 -2.62
N VAL A 128 6.40 7.06 -3.25
CA VAL A 128 5.99 8.34 -2.67
C VAL A 128 4.50 8.20 -2.32
N SER A 129 4.20 8.21 -1.02
CA SER A 129 2.82 8.13 -0.55
C SER A 129 2.15 9.49 -0.67
N ASP A 130 1.12 9.53 -1.50
CA ASP A 130 0.20 10.66 -1.69
C ASP A 130 -0.99 10.63 -0.71
N CYS A 131 -1.02 9.67 0.22
CA CYS A 131 -2.14 9.49 1.12
C CYS A 131 -2.31 10.70 2.06
N GLY A 132 -3.45 11.38 1.92
CA GLY A 132 -3.77 12.59 2.68
C GLY A 132 -2.95 13.81 2.30
N SER A 133 -2.34 13.82 1.10
CA SER A 133 -1.68 15.00 0.54
C SER A 133 -2.69 16.06 0.10
N GLU A 134 -2.18 17.19 -0.38
CA GLU A 134 -2.94 18.26 -0.99
C GLU A 134 -3.78 17.84 -2.20
N SER A 135 -3.31 16.85 -2.98
CA SER A 135 -4.00 16.34 -4.18
C SER A 135 -4.92 15.15 -3.91
N TYR A 136 -4.78 14.48 -2.76
CA TYR A 136 -5.43 13.20 -2.50
C TYR A 136 -6.95 13.23 -2.68
N ARG A 137 -7.63 14.22 -2.10
CA ARG A 137 -9.09 14.36 -2.21
C ARG A 137 -9.56 14.70 -3.62
N VAL A 138 -8.73 15.42 -4.39
CA VAL A 138 -9.02 15.69 -5.81
C VAL A 138 -8.98 14.39 -6.59
N ALA A 139 -7.96 13.56 -6.35
CA ALA A 139 -7.85 12.26 -6.97
C ALA A 139 -9.05 11.36 -6.62
N GLU A 140 -9.47 11.31 -5.35
CA GLU A 140 -10.68 10.57 -4.93
C GLU A 140 -11.95 11.11 -5.62
N TYR A 141 -12.10 12.42 -5.71
CA TYR A 141 -13.24 13.04 -6.37
C TYR A 141 -13.29 12.67 -7.85
N ILE A 142 -12.18 12.80 -8.58
CA ILE A 142 -12.08 12.41 -9.98
C ILE A 142 -12.35 10.90 -10.14
N ASP A 143 -11.77 10.05 -9.29
CA ASP A 143 -11.99 8.60 -9.32
C ASP A 143 -13.47 8.25 -9.13
N SER A 144 -14.21 9.00 -8.31
CA SER A 144 -15.64 8.77 -8.12
C SER A 144 -16.47 8.86 -9.42
N PHE A 145 -16.02 9.64 -10.40
CA PHE A 145 -16.65 9.71 -11.73
C PHE A 145 -16.07 8.69 -12.72
N LEU A 146 -14.76 8.41 -12.64
CA LEU A 146 -14.09 7.50 -13.57
C LEU A 146 -14.33 6.02 -13.26
N ASN A 147 -14.38 5.66 -11.98
CA ASN A 147 -14.52 4.28 -11.52
C ASN A 147 -15.83 3.61 -11.99
N PRO A 148 -17.02 4.27 -12.02
CA PRO A 148 -18.21 3.70 -12.65
C PRO A 148 -18.05 3.45 -14.16
N LEU A 149 -17.27 4.29 -14.86
CA LEU A 149 -17.05 4.16 -16.30
C LEU A 149 -16.07 3.03 -16.63
N SER A 150 -15.00 2.86 -15.85
CA SER A 150 -14.00 1.80 -16.06
C SER A 150 -14.59 0.40 -15.97
N ARG A 151 -15.72 0.23 -15.26
CA ARG A 151 -16.44 -1.03 -15.08
C ARG A 151 -17.33 -1.42 -16.26
N LYS A 152 -17.56 -0.52 -17.22
CA LYS A 152 -18.47 -0.77 -18.36
C LYS A 152 -17.82 -1.57 -19.50
N HIS A 153 -16.49 -1.67 -19.54
CA HIS A 153 -15.82 -2.39 -20.63
C HIS A 153 -16.05 -3.92 -20.49
N PRO A 154 -16.35 -4.64 -21.58
CA PRO A 154 -16.42 -6.11 -21.61
C PRO A 154 -15.31 -6.86 -20.84
N SER A 155 -14.07 -6.38 -20.92
CA SER A 155 -12.91 -7.00 -20.28
C SER A 155 -12.76 -6.68 -18.79
N TYR A 156 -13.72 -5.99 -18.18
CA TYR A 156 -13.65 -5.62 -16.76
C TYR A 156 -13.62 -6.87 -15.86
N ILE A 157 -12.64 -6.93 -14.96
CA ILE A 157 -12.50 -7.92 -13.90
C ILE A 157 -12.43 -7.18 -12.56
N LYS A 158 -13.39 -7.42 -11.66
CA LYS A 158 -13.47 -6.79 -10.34
C LYS A 158 -12.39 -7.28 -9.36
N ASP A 159 -12.28 -8.60 -9.19
CA ASP A 159 -11.41 -9.25 -8.20
C ASP A 159 -11.14 -10.71 -8.59
N THR A 160 -10.36 -11.42 -7.76
CA THR A 160 -9.99 -12.82 -8.00
C THR A 160 -11.20 -13.75 -8.09
N TYR A 161 -12.27 -13.50 -7.34
CA TYR A 161 -13.46 -14.36 -7.36
C TYR A 161 -14.27 -14.13 -8.63
N HIS A 162 -14.46 -12.87 -9.03
CA HIS A 162 -15.09 -12.51 -10.29
C HIS A 162 -14.28 -12.98 -11.51
N PHE A 163 -12.95 -13.02 -11.38
CA PHE A 163 -12.10 -13.63 -12.40
C PHE A 163 -12.37 -15.13 -12.53
N ILE A 164 -12.37 -15.88 -11.42
CA ILE A 164 -12.66 -17.32 -11.43
C ILE A 164 -14.04 -17.58 -12.05
N GLU A 165 -15.06 -16.84 -11.63
CA GLU A 165 -16.42 -16.93 -12.19
C GLU A 165 -16.42 -16.77 -13.71
N LYS A 166 -15.80 -15.70 -14.23
CA LYS A 166 -15.71 -15.46 -15.68
C LYS A 166 -14.87 -16.51 -16.42
N ALA A 167 -13.81 -17.01 -15.80
CA ALA A 167 -12.94 -18.02 -16.38
C ALA A 167 -13.62 -19.40 -16.45
N THR A 168 -14.44 -19.76 -15.45
CA THR A 168 -15.19 -21.02 -15.42
C THR A 168 -16.35 -21.04 -16.44
N ILE A 169 -16.90 -19.88 -16.81
CA ILE A 169 -17.93 -19.77 -17.87
C ILE A 169 -17.37 -20.14 -19.27
N HIS A 170 -16.05 -20.01 -19.47
CA HIS A 170 -15.39 -20.48 -20.68
C HIS A 170 -14.82 -21.88 -20.44
N ASP A 171 -15.67 -22.90 -20.62
CA ASP A 171 -15.34 -24.33 -20.46
C ASP A 171 -13.92 -24.67 -20.93
N THR A 172 -13.08 -25.10 -19.98
CA THR A 172 -12.00 -26.04 -20.31
C THR A 172 -12.67 -27.34 -20.75
N PRO A 173 -12.30 -27.92 -21.92
CA PRO A 173 -12.88 -29.17 -22.34
C PRO A 173 -12.69 -30.22 -21.25
N SER A 174 -13.78 -30.88 -20.87
CA SER A 174 -13.76 -32.01 -19.96
C SER A 174 -12.68 -32.98 -20.41
N ARG A 175 -11.72 -33.29 -19.52
CA ARG A 175 -10.82 -34.42 -19.73
C ARG A 175 -11.70 -35.66 -19.76
N GLY A 176 -11.97 -36.16 -20.96
CA GLY A 176 -12.57 -37.47 -21.16
C GLY A 176 -11.74 -38.53 -20.46
N ASN A 177 -12.43 -39.40 -19.74
CA ASN A 177 -11.88 -40.62 -19.14
C ASN A 177 -11.38 -41.59 -20.22
#